data_AF-A0A392QJ57-F1
#
_entry.id   AF-A0A392QJ57-F1
#
_cell.length_a   1.000
_cell.length_b   1.000
_cell.length_c   1.000
_cell.angle_alpha   90.00
_cell.angle_beta   90.00
_cell.angle_gamma   90.00
#
_symmetry.space_group_name_H-M   'P 1'
#
loop_
_entity.id
_entity.type
_entity.pdbx_description
1 polymer ?
#
loop_
_entity_poly.entity_id
_entity_poly.type
_entity_poly.pdbx_seq_one_letter_code
_entity_poly.pdbx_strand_id
1 'polypeptide(L)' 'KWAMRLRVALYLAQALEYCNSRGRALYHDLNAYRILFDQEGNPRLSCFGLMKNSRDGRSYSTNLAFTPPEYSRTGSK' A
#
# COMPACT_ATOMS: atom_id res chain seq x y z
N LYS A 1 -20.98 -3.60 -7.59
CA LYS A 1 -20.79 -4.37 -8.85
C LYS A 1 -19.35 -4.89 -8.92
N TRP A 2 -19.13 -6.13 -9.37
CA TRP A 2 -17.82 -6.80 -9.36
C TRP A 2 -16.75 -6.10 -10.21
N ALA A 3 -17.15 -5.52 -11.34
CA ALA A 3 -16.25 -4.80 -12.25
C ALA A 3 -15.41 -3.70 -11.56
N MET A 4 -15.98 -2.97 -10.59
CA MET A 4 -15.24 -1.95 -9.87
C MET A 4 -14.11 -2.53 -8.99
N ARG A 5 -14.32 -3.72 -8.41
CA ARG A 5 -13.27 -4.40 -7.61
C ARG A 5 -12.08 -4.80 -8.49
N LEU A 6 -12.35 -5.30 -9.70
CA LEU A 6 -11.30 -5.61 -10.68
C LEU A 6 -10.57 -4.34 -11.15
N ARG A 7 -11.30 -3.24 -11.39
CA ARG A 7 -10.69 -1.94 -11.73
C ARG A 7 -9.76 -1.44 -10.63
N VAL A 8 -10.19 -1.53 -9.37
CA VAL A 8 -9.35 -1.18 -8.20
C VAL A 8 -8.08 -2.03 -8.17
N ALA A 9 -8.19 -3.35 -8.30
CA ALA A 9 -7.03 -4.25 -8.27
C ALA A 9 -6.02 -3.92 -9.39
N LEU A 10 -6.51 -3.69 -10.62
CA LEU A 10 -5.66 -3.34 -11.77
C LEU A 10 -4.93 -2.01 -11.57
N TYR A 11 -5.64 -0.95 -11.17
CA TYR A 11 -5.06 0.38 -11.02
C TYR A 11 -4.04 0.42 -9.86
N LEU A 12 -4.28 -0.34 -8.79
CA LEU A 12 -3.32 -0.46 -7.70
C LEU A 12 -2.06 -1.23 -8.11
N ALA A 13 -2.21 -2.30 -8.89
CA ALA A 13 -1.05 -3.03 -9.45
C ALA A 13 -0.19 -2.10 -10.33
N GLN A 14 -0.82 -1.31 -11.20
CA GLN A 14 -0.13 -0.30 -12.03
C GLN A 14 0.56 0.78 -11.18
N ALA A 15 -0.10 1.25 -10.10
CA ALA A 15 0.50 2.23 -9.20
C ALA A 15 1.73 1.67 -8.47
N LEU A 16 1.68 0.42 -8.01
CA LEU A 16 2.81 -0.26 -7.37
C LEU A 16 3.95 -0.51 -8.36
N GLU A 17 3.65 -0.95 -9.58
CA GLU A 17 4.64 -1.11 -10.65
C GLU A 17 5.33 0.22 -10.98
N TYR A 18 4.56 1.30 -11.09
CA TYR A 18 5.11 2.65 -11.26
C TYR A 18 5.99 3.07 -10.07
N CYS A 19 5.58 2.81 -8.82
CA CYS A 19 6.41 3.14 -7.66
C CYS A 19 7.74 2.38 -7.70
N ASN A 20 7.70 1.08 -8.04
CA ASN A 20 8.87 0.23 -8.19
C ASN A 20 9.82 0.75 -9.28
N SER A 21 9.30 1.10 -10.47
CA SER A 21 10.12 1.64 -11.56
C SER A 21 10.75 3.01 -11.25
N ARG A 22 10.22 3.73 -10.26
CA ARG A 22 10.76 4.99 -9.74
C ARG A 22 11.68 4.81 -8.52
N GLY A 23 12.13 3.59 -8.23
CA GLY A 23 13.02 3.29 -7.10
C GLY A 23 12.34 3.31 -5.73
N ARG A 24 11.00 3.31 -5.69
CA ARG A 24 10.18 3.29 -4.46
C ARG A 24 9.45 1.97 -4.34
N ALA A 25 10.22 0.88 -4.20
CA ALA A 25 9.69 -0.48 -4.14
C ALA A 25 8.95 -0.81 -2.83
N LEU A 26 9.20 -0.07 -1.76
CA LEU A 26 8.57 -0.28 -0.45
C LEU A 26 7.30 0.55 -0.34
N TYR A 27 6.19 -0.11 0.02
CA TYR A 27 4.96 0.53 0.42
C TYR A 27 4.53 -0.01 1.79
N HIS A 28 4.41 0.90 2.75
CA HIS A 28 4.07 0.61 4.12
C HIS A 28 2.55 0.54 4.30
N ASP A 29 2.08 -0.50 5.01
CA ASP A 29 0.70 -0.56 5.51
C ASP A 29 -0.38 -0.56 4.41
N LEU A 30 -0.14 -1.30 3.31
CA LEU A 30 -1.11 -1.41 2.21
C LEU A 30 -2.37 -2.14 2.68
N ASN A 31 -3.49 -1.41 2.72
CA ASN A 31 -4.81 -1.93 3.06
C ASN A 31 -5.90 -1.07 2.39
N ALA A 32 -7.17 -1.41 2.60
CA ALA A 32 -8.30 -0.72 1.96
C ALA A 32 -8.37 0.79 2.28
N TYR A 33 -7.88 1.23 3.44
CA TYR A 33 -7.85 2.65 3.82
C TYR A 33 -6.83 3.46 3.01
N ARG A 34 -5.88 2.78 2.35
CA ARG A 34 -4.88 3.42 1.47
C ARG A 34 -5.36 3.57 0.03
N ILE A 35 -6.55 3.05 -0.29
CA ILE A 35 -7.18 3.15 -1.61
C ILE A 35 -8.13 4.35 -1.58
N LEU A 36 -7.81 5.36 -2.38
CA LEU A 36 -8.59 6.59 -2.48
C LEU A 36 -9.32 6.63 -3.82
N PHE A 37 -10.43 7.37 -3.89
CA PHE A 37 -11.11 7.65 -5.14
C PHE A 37 -10.98 9.13 -5.45
N ASP A 38 -10.56 9.47 -6.67
CA ASP A 38 -10.52 10.86 -7.10
C ASP A 38 -11.91 11.39 -7.48
N GLN A 39 -11.97 12.65 -7.93
CA GLN A 39 -13.24 13.30 -8.31
C GLN A 39 -13.97 12.61 -9.46
N GLU A 40 -13.25 11.85 -10.30
CA GLU A 40 -13.82 11.07 -11.41
C GLU A 40 -14.21 9.65 -10.99
N GLY A 41 -14.00 9.30 -9.72
CA GLY A 41 -14.24 7.95 -9.20
C GLY A 41 -13.18 6.93 -9.63
N ASN A 42 -12.00 7.37 -10.08
CA ASN A 42 -10.89 6.46 -10.36
C ASN A 42 -10.17 6.09 -9.05
N PRO A 43 -9.86 4.80 -8.84
CA PRO A 43 -9.07 4.38 -7.69
C PRO A 43 -7.60 4.82 -7.82
N ARG A 44 -7.05 5.34 -6.73
CA ARG A 44 -5.66 5.80 -6.58
C ARG A 44 -5.03 5.24 -5.32
N LEU A 45 -3.73 5.00 -5.38
CA LEU A 45 -2.93 4.62 -4.21
C LEU A 45 -2.48 5.88 -3.46
N SER A 46 -2.72 5.95 -2.15
CA SER A 46 -2.22 7.04 -1.30
C SER A 46 -0.69 7.13 -1.36
N CYS A 47 -0.11 8.32 -1.49
CA CYS A 47 1.35 8.47 -1.49
C CYS A 47 1.97 8.35 -0.09
N PHE A 48 1.18 8.48 0.99
CA PHE A 48 1.69 8.47 2.35
C PHE A 48 2.31 7.12 2.76
N GLY A 49 1.86 6.01 2.18
CA GLY A 49 2.47 4.70 2.44
C GLY A 49 3.86 4.53 1.83
N LEU A 50 4.32 5.44 0.95
CA LEU A 50 5.69 5.41 0.43
C LEU A 50 6.73 5.98 1.41
N MET A 51 6.28 6.56 2.53
CA MET A 51 7.12 7.11 3.57
C MET A 51 6.94 6.30 4.86
N LYS A 52 8.01 6.12 5.63
CA LYS A 52 7.91 5.52 6.97
C LYS A 52 7.17 6.48 7.90
N ASN A 53 6.18 5.99 8.64
CA ASN A 53 5.44 6.77 9.64
C ASN A 53 6.32 7.22 10.83
N SER A 54 7.45 6.55 11.07
CA SER A 54 8.45 6.91 12.08
C SER A 54 9.84 6.47 11.64
N ARG A 55 10.90 7.18 12.10
CA ARG A 55 12.30 6.81 11.83
C ARG A 55 12.64 5.37 12.26
N ASP A 56 12.03 4.92 13.34
CA ASP A 56 12.23 3.58 13.91
C ASP A 56 11.45 2.48 13.18
N GLY A 57 10.55 2.83 12.26
CA GLY A 57 9.75 1.87 11.50
C GLY A 57 8.85 1.00 12.39
N ARG A 58 8.41 1.48 13.56
CA ARG A 58 7.56 0.71 14.47
C ARG A 58 6.07 1.08 14.41
N SER A 59 5.71 2.03 13.56
CA SER A 59 4.37 2.63 13.53
C SER A 59 3.53 2.14 12.34
N TYR A 60 3.33 0.84 12.24
CA TYR A 60 2.38 0.25 11.29
C TYR A 60 1.03 0.06 11.97
N SER A 61 -0.05 0.41 11.26
CA SER A 61 -1.41 0.36 11.81
C SER A 61 -2.13 -0.96 11.51
N THR A 62 -1.59 -1.77 10.59
CA THR A 62 -2.17 -3.06 10.22
C THR A 62 -1.97 -4.12 11.30
N ASN A 63 -3.03 -4.86 11.59
CA ASN A 63 -3.02 -5.99 12.52
C ASN A 63 -1.99 -7.05 12.06
N LEU A 64 -1.25 -7.64 13.01
CA LEU A 64 -0.23 -8.67 12.75
C LEU A 64 -0.75 -9.86 11.93
N ALA A 65 -2.06 -10.17 12.00
CA ALA A 65 -2.70 -11.22 11.20
C ALA A 65 -2.62 -10.99 9.67
N PHE A 66 -2.42 -9.75 9.22
CA PHE A 66 -2.31 -9.37 7.80
C PHE A 66 -0.90 -8.95 7.41
N THR A 67 0.05 -9.05 8.34
CA THR A 67 1.45 -8.69 8.12
C THR A 67 2.19 -9.89 7.53
N PRO A 68 3.07 -9.70 6.52
CA PRO A 68 3.85 -10.80 5.96
C PRO A 68 4.67 -11.53 7.03
N PRO A 69 4.78 -12.88 6.98
CA PRO A 69 5.45 -13.65 8.03
C PRO A 69 6.94 -13.31 8.18
N GLU A 70 7.61 -12.88 7.12
CA GLU A 70 8.98 -12.41 7.15
C GLU A 70 9.14 -11.12 7.97
N TYR A 71 8.15 -10.23 7.94
CA TYR A 71 8.18 -8.98 8.69
C TYR A 71 8.13 -9.23 10.20
N SER A 72 7.36 -10.23 10.65
CA SER A 72 7.30 -10.67 12.05
C SER A 72 8.62 -11.26 12.56
N ARG A 73 9.46 -11.82 11.66
CA ARG A 73 10.74 -12.43 12.03
C ARG A 73 11.88 -11.42 12.10
N THR A 74 11.94 -10.50 11.14
CA THR A 74 13.08 -9.58 11.04
C THR A 74 12.89 -8.29 11.80
N GLY A 75 11.64 -7.95 12.18
CA GLY A 75 11.30 -6.58 12.54
C GLY A 75 11.54 -5.63 11.36
N SER A 76 11.04 -4.40 11.47
CA SER A 76 11.27 -3.36 10.48
C SER A 76 12.77 -3.18 10.22
N LYS A 77 13.26 -3.47 8.99
CA LYS A 77 14.49 -2.86 8.48
C LYS A 77 14.30 -1.36 8.24
#